data_AF-A0A1Q7S488-F1
#
_entry.id   AF-A0A1Q7S488-F1
#
_cell.length_a   1.000
_cell.length_b   1.000
_cell.length_c   1.000
_cell.angle_alpha   90.00
_cell.angle_beta   90.00
_cell.angle_gamma   90.00
#
_symmetry.space_group_name_H-M   'P 1'
#
loop_
_entity.id
_entity.type
_entity.pdbx_description
1 polymer ?
#
loop_
_entity_poly.entity_id
_entity_poly.type
_entity_poly.pdbx_seq_one_letter_code
_entity_poly.pdbx_strand_id
1 'polypeptide(L)'
;MKKTLVILGATMVLALGTIALIAQQREGQRGGGPPPPMSFFITSVGKGDGANYGGLAGADAYCQMMAASAGRGAATWHAYLSTQGAGAVNARDRIGSGPWFNARGQRVAMGVADLHGDAIEQARIGNALGKQFSLTEKAGIVNGVGDMPNTHDILTGSQADGRAYTDSMDHTCSNYSSNADGRGQVQLGHSDKQGGNNSSWNSTHGSRGCSQPNLVSTGGAGLLYCFAVN
;
A
#
# COMPACT_ATOMS: atom_id res chain seq x y z
N MET A 1 67.69 -31.90 67.51
CA MET A 1 67.48 -30.49 67.94
C MET A 1 66.90 -29.73 66.76
N LYS A 2 65.93 -28.85 67.06
CA LYS A 2 65.20 -27.87 66.19
C LYS A 2 66.00 -27.45 64.94
N LYS A 3 65.41 -27.21 63.77
CA LYS A 3 64.52 -26.04 63.50
C LYS A 3 63.81 -26.17 62.14
N THR A 4 62.56 -25.73 62.15
CA THR A 4 61.66 -25.37 61.06
C THR A 4 62.27 -24.32 60.10
N LEU A 5 62.01 -24.42 58.79
CA LEU A 5 62.07 -23.29 57.82
C LEU A 5 61.12 -23.65 56.65
N VAL A 6 59.85 -23.23 56.70
CA VAL A 6 59.27 -21.98 56.14
C VAL A 6 59.28 -21.94 54.60
N ILE A 7 58.07 -22.13 54.06
CA ILE A 7 57.64 -21.96 52.67
C ILE A 7 57.47 -20.46 52.38
N LEU A 8 58.02 -19.99 51.26
CA LEU A 8 57.59 -18.75 50.60
C LEU A 8 57.79 -18.88 49.08
N GLY A 9 56.83 -19.52 48.42
CA GLY A 9 56.64 -19.40 46.97
C GLY A 9 55.55 -18.35 46.74
N ALA A 10 55.94 -17.10 46.50
CA ALA A 10 55.02 -16.03 46.13
C ALA A 10 54.50 -16.27 44.71
N THR A 11 53.33 -16.91 44.57
CA THR A 11 52.58 -16.93 43.31
C THR A 11 51.67 -15.71 43.29
N MET A 12 52.07 -14.73 42.47
CA MET A 12 51.37 -13.48 42.23
C MET A 12 50.03 -13.78 41.52
N VAL A 13 48.94 -13.72 42.28
CA VAL A 13 47.57 -13.68 41.73
C VAL A 13 47.27 -12.22 41.40
N LEU A 14 47.19 -11.87 40.12
CA LEU A 14 46.66 -10.58 39.68
C LEU A 14 45.70 -10.75 38.49
N ALA A 15 44.45 -10.49 38.83
CA ALA A 15 43.20 -10.39 38.08
C ALA A 15 43.28 -10.05 36.58
N LEU A 16 42.74 -10.96 35.75
CA LEU A 16 42.11 -10.64 34.46
C LEU A 16 40.94 -11.61 34.25
N GLY A 17 39.75 -11.25 34.71
CA GLY A 17 38.64 -12.19 34.69
C GLY A 17 37.27 -11.57 34.83
N THR A 18 36.96 -10.44 34.20
CA THR A 18 35.58 -9.91 34.17
C THR A 18 35.29 -9.02 32.95
N ILE A 19 35.53 -9.46 31.71
CA ILE A 19 34.89 -8.81 30.53
C ILE A 19 34.64 -9.86 29.41
N ALA A 20 33.69 -10.77 29.59
CA ALA A 20 33.27 -11.66 28.50
C ALA A 20 31.79 -12.12 28.59
N LEU A 21 30.91 -11.32 29.20
CA LEU A 21 29.50 -11.71 29.41
C LEU A 21 28.46 -10.74 28.82
N ILE A 22 28.84 -9.83 27.91
CA ILE A 22 27.88 -8.90 27.27
C ILE A 22 27.86 -8.99 25.74
N ALA A 23 28.23 -10.14 25.15
CA ALA A 23 28.20 -10.31 23.69
C ALA A 23 27.14 -11.30 23.16
N GLN A 24 26.36 -11.98 24.02
CA GLN A 24 25.47 -13.08 23.59
C GLN A 24 23.95 -12.80 23.65
N GLN A 25 23.50 -11.56 23.83
CA GLN A 25 22.05 -11.26 23.89
C GLN A 25 21.53 -10.34 22.78
N ARG A 26 22.02 -10.47 21.53
CA ARG A 26 21.41 -9.77 20.37
C ARG A 26 21.06 -10.67 19.18
N GLU A 27 20.81 -11.95 19.40
CA GLU A 27 20.28 -12.86 18.36
C GLU A 27 18.79 -13.21 18.56
N GLY A 28 18.08 -12.43 19.37
CA GLY A 28 16.68 -12.68 19.72
C GLY A 28 15.68 -11.67 19.17
N GLN A 29 15.77 -11.22 17.90
CA GLN A 29 14.63 -10.58 17.18
C GLN A 29 14.94 -10.20 15.72
N ARG A 30 15.32 -11.18 14.89
CA ARG A 30 15.09 -11.08 13.43
C ARG A 30 14.35 -12.33 13.03
N GLY A 31 13.02 -12.23 12.89
CA GLY A 31 12.19 -13.31 12.38
C GLY A 31 12.64 -13.66 10.95
N GLY A 32 13.49 -14.67 10.83
CA GLY A 32 14.15 -15.10 9.59
C GLY A 32 13.28 -15.97 8.69
N GLY A 33 12.02 -15.62 8.51
CA GLY A 33 11.17 -16.22 7.48
C GLY A 33 11.33 -15.48 6.14
N PRO A 34 11.03 -16.12 4.99
CA PRO A 34 10.85 -15.40 3.74
C PRO A 34 9.85 -14.25 3.91
N PRO A 35 10.05 -13.09 3.24
CA PRO A 35 9.09 -12.00 3.31
C PRO A 35 7.68 -12.47 2.95
N PRO A 36 6.62 -11.93 3.60
CA PRO A 36 5.25 -12.20 3.20
C PRO A 36 5.06 -11.84 1.72
N PRO A 37 4.33 -12.66 0.96
CA PRO A 37 4.27 -12.44 -0.47
C PRO A 37 3.34 -11.24 -0.80
N MET A 38 3.66 -10.51 -1.87
CA MET A 38 2.98 -9.26 -2.26
C MET A 38 1.47 -9.44 -2.44
N SER A 39 0.65 -8.80 -1.61
CA SER A 39 -0.82 -8.82 -1.70
C SER A 39 -1.42 -7.43 -1.96
N PHE A 40 -0.59 -6.44 -2.22
CA PHE A 40 -0.99 -5.11 -2.64
C PHE A 40 0.04 -4.50 -3.60
N PHE A 41 -0.42 -3.79 -4.62
CA PHE A 41 0.42 -2.91 -5.45
C PHE A 41 -0.42 -1.84 -6.16
N ILE A 42 0.25 -0.83 -6.72
CA ILE A 42 -0.32 0.09 -7.72
C ILE A 42 0.14 -0.35 -9.11
N THR A 43 -0.73 -0.38 -10.10
CA THR A 43 -0.32 -0.68 -11.48
C THR A 43 0.78 0.28 -11.95
N SER A 44 1.92 -0.22 -12.44
CA SER A 44 3.01 0.66 -12.92
C SER A 44 2.66 1.52 -14.14
N VAL A 45 1.61 1.15 -14.85
CA VAL A 45 1.07 1.87 -16.01
C VAL A 45 -0.45 1.70 -16.02
N GLY A 46 -1.18 2.69 -16.52
CA GLY A 46 -2.62 2.57 -16.75
C GLY A 46 -2.93 1.82 -18.04
N LYS A 47 -4.20 1.48 -18.27
CA LYS A 47 -4.65 0.83 -19.51
C LYS A 47 -4.54 1.73 -20.76
N GLY A 48 -4.31 3.03 -20.58
CA GLY A 48 -4.19 4.01 -21.67
C GLY A 48 -5.53 4.46 -22.26
N ASP A 49 -6.64 4.07 -21.64
CA ASP A 49 -8.00 4.39 -22.06
C ASP A 49 -8.73 5.24 -21.00
N GLY A 50 -7.99 6.14 -20.34
CA GLY A 50 -8.54 6.96 -19.26
C GLY A 50 -9.07 6.12 -18.10
N ALA A 51 -10.25 6.48 -17.59
CA ALA A 51 -10.95 5.73 -16.54
C ALA A 51 -11.75 4.52 -17.07
N ASN A 52 -11.76 4.28 -18.39
CA ASN A 52 -12.46 3.15 -18.98
C ASN A 52 -11.67 1.85 -18.83
N TYR A 53 -12.06 1.07 -17.82
CA TYR A 53 -11.57 -0.27 -17.59
C TYR A 53 -12.54 -1.35 -18.07
N GLY A 54 -13.67 -1.00 -18.68
CA GLY A 54 -14.72 -1.96 -19.04
C GLY A 54 -15.52 -2.43 -17.82
N GLY A 55 -15.66 -1.56 -16.81
CA GLY A 55 -16.28 -1.90 -15.54
C GLY A 55 -15.35 -2.61 -14.56
N LEU A 56 -15.90 -2.99 -13.41
CA LEU A 56 -15.14 -3.65 -12.34
C LEU A 56 -14.44 -4.92 -12.80
N ALA A 57 -15.11 -5.75 -13.59
CA ALA A 57 -14.53 -7.00 -14.10
C ALA A 57 -13.29 -6.75 -14.97
N GLY A 58 -13.30 -5.71 -15.81
CA GLY A 58 -12.15 -5.37 -16.63
C GLY A 58 -11.02 -4.70 -15.84
N ALA A 59 -11.35 -3.95 -14.78
CA ALA A 59 -10.36 -3.42 -13.84
C ALA A 59 -9.67 -4.55 -13.05
N ASP A 60 -10.44 -5.53 -12.57
CA ASP A 60 -9.92 -6.72 -11.89
C ASP A 60 -9.05 -7.55 -12.82
N ALA A 61 -9.47 -7.76 -14.08
CA ALA A 61 -8.68 -8.46 -15.08
C ALA A 61 -7.34 -7.75 -15.34
N TYR A 62 -7.33 -6.41 -15.35
CA TYR A 62 -6.11 -5.64 -15.48
C TYR A 62 -5.18 -5.82 -14.27
N CYS A 63 -5.71 -5.75 -13.04
CA CYS A 63 -4.95 -6.08 -11.83
C CYS A 63 -4.39 -7.51 -11.87
N GLN A 64 -5.18 -8.49 -12.30
CA GLN A 64 -4.75 -9.89 -12.44
C GLN A 64 -3.59 -10.04 -13.43
N MET A 65 -3.69 -9.39 -14.58
CA MET A 65 -2.63 -9.36 -15.60
C MET A 65 -1.33 -8.77 -15.05
N MET A 66 -1.41 -7.61 -14.39
CA MET A 66 -0.24 -6.94 -13.82
C MET A 66 0.40 -7.79 -12.71
N ALA A 67 -0.41 -8.40 -11.84
CA ALA A 67 0.09 -9.32 -10.81
C ALA A 67 0.78 -10.56 -11.40
N ALA A 68 0.23 -11.13 -12.48
CA ALA A 68 0.84 -12.25 -13.18
C ALA A 68 2.23 -11.88 -13.74
N SER A 69 2.38 -10.67 -14.28
CA SER A 69 3.68 -10.17 -14.76
C SER A 69 4.75 -10.05 -13.65
N ALA A 70 4.31 -9.95 -12.39
CA ALA A 70 5.15 -9.92 -11.19
C ALA A 70 5.24 -11.28 -10.47
N GLY A 71 4.80 -12.36 -11.10
CA GLY A 71 4.87 -13.72 -10.52
C GLY A 71 3.83 -14.02 -9.44
N ARG A 72 2.79 -13.19 -9.31
CA ARG A 72 1.69 -13.36 -8.34
C ARG A 72 0.34 -13.67 -8.98
N GLY A 73 0.36 -14.23 -10.18
CA GLY A 73 -0.86 -14.54 -10.97
C GLY A 73 -1.70 -15.71 -10.45
N ALA A 74 -1.20 -16.51 -9.50
CA ALA A 74 -1.95 -17.60 -8.88
C ALA A 74 -2.97 -17.13 -7.82
N ALA A 75 -2.81 -15.91 -7.30
CA ALA A 75 -3.78 -15.30 -6.40
C ALA A 75 -4.90 -14.62 -7.21
N THR A 76 -6.05 -14.40 -6.59
CA THR A 76 -7.14 -13.58 -7.14
C THR A 76 -6.91 -12.12 -6.79
N TRP A 77 -6.99 -11.23 -7.78
CA TRP A 77 -6.77 -9.80 -7.61
C TRP A 77 -8.00 -8.99 -7.95
N HIS A 78 -8.29 -7.99 -7.12
CA HIS A 78 -9.36 -7.02 -7.35
C HIS A 78 -8.80 -5.60 -7.35
N ALA A 79 -9.32 -4.79 -8.26
CA ALA A 79 -9.11 -3.36 -8.27
C ALA A 79 -9.93 -2.73 -7.13
N TYR A 80 -9.30 -1.88 -6.32
CA TYR A 80 -9.97 -1.12 -5.27
C TYR A 80 -10.77 0.01 -5.92
N LEU A 81 -12.01 -0.29 -6.28
CA LEU A 81 -12.92 0.61 -6.99
C LEU A 81 -14.34 0.42 -6.45
N SER A 82 -14.99 1.54 -6.13
CA SER A 82 -16.44 1.55 -5.81
C SER A 82 -17.24 1.92 -7.05
N THR A 83 -18.44 1.35 -7.19
CA THR A 83 -19.40 1.79 -8.22
C THR A 83 -20.47 2.67 -7.60
N GLN A 84 -21.27 3.33 -8.44
CA GLN A 84 -22.33 4.23 -8.03
C GLN A 84 -23.66 3.85 -8.69
N GLY A 85 -24.77 4.23 -8.05
CA GLY A 85 -26.14 3.96 -8.50
C GLY A 85 -26.79 2.76 -7.79
N ALA A 86 -27.88 2.26 -8.36
CA ALA A 86 -28.59 1.12 -7.81
C ALA A 86 -27.69 -0.13 -7.80
N GLY A 87 -27.53 -0.75 -6.64
CA GLY A 87 -26.62 -1.89 -6.47
C GLY A 87 -25.14 -1.50 -6.47
N ALA A 88 -24.82 -0.25 -6.10
CA ALA A 88 -23.45 0.21 -5.90
C ALA A 88 -22.64 -0.76 -5.03
N VAL A 89 -21.41 -0.99 -5.44
CA VAL A 89 -20.45 -1.87 -4.76
C VAL A 89 -19.41 -1.00 -4.07
N ASN A 90 -19.09 -1.30 -2.81
CA ASN A 90 -18.03 -0.63 -2.09
C ASN A 90 -16.68 -1.30 -2.38
N ALA A 91 -15.63 -0.51 -2.64
CA ALA A 91 -14.28 -1.02 -2.85
C ALA A 91 -13.80 -1.88 -1.68
N ARG A 92 -14.04 -1.43 -0.45
CA ARG A 92 -13.59 -2.09 0.78
C ARG A 92 -14.16 -3.49 0.99
N ASP A 93 -15.34 -3.77 0.45
CA ASP A 93 -16.01 -5.06 0.62
C ASP A 93 -15.46 -6.12 -0.37
N ARG A 94 -14.63 -5.70 -1.34
CA ARG A 94 -14.10 -6.56 -2.41
C ARG A 94 -12.67 -7.04 -2.17
N ILE A 95 -11.87 -6.33 -1.37
CA ILE A 95 -10.41 -6.54 -1.33
C ILE A 95 -9.92 -7.64 -0.37
N GLY A 96 -10.84 -8.41 0.22
CA GLY A 96 -10.53 -9.42 1.24
C GLY A 96 -10.31 -8.84 2.63
N SER A 97 -9.86 -9.67 3.59
CA SER A 97 -9.70 -9.25 4.99
C SER A 97 -8.31 -8.72 5.35
N GLY A 98 -7.32 -8.87 4.46
CA GLY A 98 -5.90 -8.62 4.76
C GLY A 98 -5.27 -9.75 5.59
N PRO A 99 -4.05 -9.56 6.13
CA PRO A 99 -3.18 -8.39 5.96
C PRO A 99 -2.67 -8.25 4.51
N TRP A 100 -2.36 -7.02 4.11
CA TRP A 100 -1.76 -6.74 2.80
C TRP A 100 -0.31 -6.30 2.90
N PHE A 101 0.51 -6.74 1.95
CA PHE A 101 1.93 -6.44 1.86
C PHE A 101 2.29 -5.93 0.47
N ASN A 102 3.15 -4.92 0.41
CA ASN A 102 3.65 -4.38 -0.86
C ASN A 102 4.64 -5.33 -1.53
N ALA A 103 5.13 -4.96 -2.71
CA ALA A 103 6.09 -5.74 -3.50
C ALA A 103 7.43 -6.05 -2.78
N ARG A 104 7.74 -5.36 -1.67
CA ARG A 104 8.93 -5.61 -0.84
C ARG A 104 8.62 -6.41 0.43
N GLY A 105 7.40 -6.96 0.55
CA GLY A 105 6.94 -7.70 1.72
C GLY A 105 6.71 -6.83 2.95
N GLN A 106 6.63 -5.50 2.79
CA GLN A 106 6.34 -4.58 3.88
C GLN A 106 4.84 -4.46 4.06
N ARG A 107 4.37 -4.47 5.31
CA ARG A 107 2.95 -4.40 5.62
C ARG A 107 2.36 -3.05 5.22
N VAL A 108 1.23 -3.10 4.52
CA VAL A 108 0.41 -1.96 4.11
C VAL A 108 -0.69 -1.70 5.13
N ALA A 109 -1.47 -2.73 5.47
CA ALA A 109 -2.50 -2.68 6.51
C ALA A 109 -2.75 -4.09 7.08
N MET A 110 -3.17 -4.17 8.33
CA MET A 110 -3.52 -5.41 9.03
C MET A 110 -4.87 -5.98 8.61
N GLY A 111 -5.79 -5.13 8.16
CA GLY A 111 -7.10 -5.53 7.66
C GLY A 111 -7.97 -4.33 7.32
N VAL A 112 -9.23 -4.57 6.94
CA VAL A 112 -10.13 -3.52 6.40
C VAL A 112 -10.30 -2.35 7.37
N ALA A 113 -10.48 -2.61 8.66
CA ALA A 113 -10.66 -1.55 9.67
C ALA A 113 -9.41 -0.69 9.89
N ASP A 114 -8.23 -1.29 9.83
CA ASP A 114 -6.93 -0.59 9.89
C ASP A 114 -6.67 0.21 8.61
N LEU A 115 -7.03 -0.34 7.46
CA LEU A 115 -6.88 0.31 6.16
C LEU A 115 -7.70 1.60 6.05
N HIS A 116 -8.92 1.62 6.61
CA HIS A 116 -9.86 2.75 6.51
C HIS A 116 -9.99 3.58 7.78
N GLY A 117 -9.35 3.18 8.89
CA GLY A 117 -9.45 3.89 10.16
C GLY A 117 -10.87 3.87 10.75
N ASP A 118 -11.54 2.72 10.73
CA ASP A 118 -12.97 2.60 11.13
C ASP A 118 -13.24 3.01 12.58
N ALA A 119 -12.24 2.94 13.46
CA ALA A 119 -12.31 3.44 14.82
C ALA A 119 -11.18 4.44 15.11
N ILE A 120 -11.42 5.35 16.05
CA ILE A 120 -10.57 6.52 16.28
C ILE A 120 -9.11 6.16 16.59
N GLU A 121 -8.87 5.05 17.29
CA GLU A 121 -7.52 4.62 17.59
C GLU A 121 -6.79 4.09 16.34
N GLN A 122 -7.50 3.36 15.45
CA GLN A 122 -6.95 2.98 14.15
C GLN A 122 -6.70 4.21 13.28
N ALA A 123 -7.60 5.19 13.26
CA ALA A 123 -7.44 6.41 12.46
C ALA A 123 -6.24 7.25 12.91
N ARG A 124 -5.95 7.29 14.22
CA ARG A 124 -4.77 7.99 14.78
C ARG A 124 -3.45 7.32 14.42
N ILE A 125 -3.43 5.99 14.34
CA ILE A 125 -2.24 5.23 13.94
C ILE A 125 -2.07 5.27 12.41
N GLY A 126 -3.15 5.01 11.69
CA GLY A 126 -3.22 4.97 10.24
C GLY A 126 -2.59 3.73 9.62
N ASN A 127 -2.96 3.48 8.36
CA ASN A 127 -2.29 2.50 7.51
C ASN A 127 -0.89 2.99 7.07
N ALA A 128 -0.09 2.08 6.52
CA ALA A 128 1.28 2.37 6.11
C ALA A 128 1.41 3.00 4.71
N LEU A 129 0.30 3.30 4.01
CA LEU A 129 0.35 3.86 2.66
C LEU A 129 1.07 5.22 2.65
N GLY A 130 1.69 5.52 1.51
CA GLY A 130 2.52 6.70 1.29
C GLY A 130 3.64 6.37 0.30
N LYS A 131 4.40 7.38 -0.13
CA LYS A 131 5.33 7.27 -1.28
C LYS A 131 6.28 6.06 -1.23
N GLN A 132 6.72 5.68 -0.03
CA GLN A 132 7.67 4.58 0.17
C GLN A 132 7.02 3.18 0.22
N PHE A 133 5.72 3.10 0.52
CA PHE A 133 5.00 1.84 0.73
C PHE A 133 4.02 1.52 -0.40
N SER A 134 3.48 2.56 -1.06
CA SER A 134 2.60 2.50 -2.22
C SER A 134 3.38 2.16 -3.49
N LEU A 135 3.90 0.94 -3.57
CA LEU A 135 4.79 0.49 -4.63
C LEU A 135 4.04 -0.17 -5.78
N THR A 136 4.68 -0.17 -6.96
CA THR A 136 4.17 -0.90 -8.11
C THR A 136 4.38 -2.40 -8.01
N GLU A 137 3.77 -3.18 -8.92
CA GLU A 137 3.97 -4.64 -9.00
C GLU A 137 5.45 -5.01 -9.22
N LYS A 138 6.26 -4.06 -9.72
CA LYS A 138 7.71 -4.18 -9.95
C LYS A 138 8.55 -3.62 -8.80
N ALA A 139 7.93 -3.34 -7.65
CA ALA A 139 8.55 -2.69 -6.49
C ALA A 139 9.11 -1.27 -6.76
N GLY A 140 8.63 -0.61 -7.82
CA GLY A 140 8.96 0.78 -8.16
C GLY A 140 8.14 1.77 -7.34
N ILE A 141 8.71 2.96 -7.11
CA ILE A 141 7.97 4.09 -6.51
C ILE A 141 7.07 4.68 -7.60
N VAL A 142 5.82 4.98 -7.25
CA VAL A 142 4.92 5.78 -8.11
C VAL A 142 5.32 7.25 -7.97
N ASN A 143 5.53 7.92 -9.11
CA ASN A 143 5.82 9.35 -9.12
C ASN A 143 4.68 10.13 -8.46
N GLY A 144 5.03 11.05 -7.58
CA GLY A 144 4.08 11.91 -6.89
C GLY A 144 4.53 13.35 -6.79
N VAL A 145 4.13 14.04 -5.71
CA VAL A 145 4.47 15.45 -5.49
C VAL A 145 6.00 15.64 -5.58
N GLY A 146 6.42 16.56 -6.45
CA GLY A 146 7.83 16.88 -6.72
C GLY A 146 8.49 16.07 -7.83
N ASP A 147 7.85 15.02 -8.34
CA ASP A 147 8.37 14.22 -9.46
C ASP A 147 7.77 14.67 -10.81
N MET A 148 8.43 14.31 -11.92
CA MET A 148 7.97 14.60 -13.28
C MET A 148 8.00 13.34 -14.15
N PRO A 149 6.89 12.94 -14.81
CA PRO A 149 5.53 13.47 -14.60
C PRO A 149 5.01 13.11 -13.21
N ASN A 150 4.09 13.92 -12.66
CA ASN A 150 3.31 13.53 -11.47
C ASN A 150 2.22 12.55 -11.89
N THR A 151 2.13 11.41 -11.20
CA THR A 151 1.16 10.34 -11.45
C THR A 151 0.53 9.78 -10.17
N HIS A 152 0.50 10.55 -9.08
CA HIS A 152 0.03 10.05 -7.78
C HIS A 152 -1.48 9.88 -7.67
N ASP A 153 -2.26 10.46 -8.59
CA ASP A 153 -3.71 10.31 -8.56
C ASP A 153 -4.09 8.90 -9.04
N ILE A 154 -4.70 8.13 -8.12
CA ILE A 154 -5.12 6.75 -8.36
C ILE A 154 -6.65 6.69 -8.36
N LEU A 155 -7.23 5.96 -9.31
CA LEU A 155 -8.69 5.81 -9.45
C LEU A 155 -9.27 5.03 -8.27
N THR A 156 -10.34 5.53 -7.64
CA THR A 156 -10.97 4.85 -6.50
C THR A 156 -12.50 4.86 -6.55
N GLY A 157 -13.13 5.94 -7.02
CA GLY A 157 -14.59 6.12 -6.94
C GLY A 157 -15.17 6.06 -5.52
N SER A 158 -14.33 6.18 -4.49
CA SER A 158 -14.66 5.80 -3.12
C SER A 158 -14.51 6.97 -2.17
N GLN A 159 -15.39 7.04 -1.17
CA GLN A 159 -15.22 7.89 0.01
C GLN A 159 -14.03 7.40 0.85
N ALA A 160 -13.58 8.23 1.81
CA ALA A 160 -12.42 7.92 2.64
C ALA A 160 -12.57 6.62 3.45
N ASP A 161 -13.79 6.28 3.83
CA ASP A 161 -14.13 5.03 4.52
C ASP A 161 -14.20 3.81 3.58
N GLY A 162 -13.91 3.99 2.28
CA GLY A 162 -13.90 2.95 1.25
C GLY A 162 -15.26 2.55 0.69
N ARG A 163 -16.29 3.37 0.91
CA ARG A 163 -17.64 3.16 0.38
C ARG A 163 -17.93 3.96 -0.87
N ALA A 164 -18.92 3.52 -1.62
CA ALA A 164 -19.43 4.26 -2.77
C ALA A 164 -19.94 5.65 -2.37
N TYR A 165 -19.77 6.61 -3.28
CA TYR A 165 -20.52 7.87 -3.20
C TYR A 165 -22.01 7.61 -3.45
N THR A 166 -22.86 8.42 -2.80
CA THR A 166 -24.33 8.29 -2.88
C THR A 166 -25.01 9.54 -3.42
N ASP A 167 -24.24 10.59 -3.72
CA ASP A 167 -24.75 11.80 -4.35
C ASP A 167 -25.05 11.59 -5.86
N SER A 168 -25.55 12.64 -6.51
CA SER A 168 -25.91 12.60 -7.93
C SER A 168 -24.73 12.86 -8.89
N MET A 169 -23.56 13.22 -8.38
CA MET A 169 -22.38 13.48 -9.22
C MET A 169 -21.70 12.15 -9.56
N ASP A 170 -21.40 11.90 -10.82
CA ASP A 170 -20.66 10.69 -11.20
C ASP A 170 -19.21 10.78 -10.72
N HIS A 171 -18.85 9.95 -9.74
CA HIS A 171 -17.50 9.80 -9.18
C HIS A 171 -16.77 8.57 -9.72
N THR A 172 -17.26 7.95 -10.78
CA THR A 172 -16.81 6.63 -11.25
C THR A 172 -16.55 6.57 -12.75
N CYS A 173 -16.77 7.67 -13.49
CA CYS A 173 -16.72 7.68 -14.95
C CYS A 173 -17.63 6.60 -15.57
N SER A 174 -18.90 6.62 -15.18
CA SER A 174 -19.94 5.66 -15.54
C SER A 174 -19.56 4.24 -15.15
N ASN A 175 -19.24 4.04 -13.87
CA ASN A 175 -18.78 2.76 -13.34
C ASN A 175 -17.63 2.16 -14.16
N TYR A 176 -16.65 3.00 -14.50
CA TYR A 176 -15.42 2.64 -15.22
C TYR A 176 -15.67 2.08 -16.62
N SER A 177 -16.77 2.47 -17.25
CA SER A 177 -17.11 2.10 -18.64
C SER A 177 -16.95 3.26 -19.62
N SER A 178 -16.45 4.42 -19.17
CA SER A 178 -16.31 5.60 -20.03
C SER A 178 -14.98 6.31 -19.85
N ASN A 179 -14.43 6.75 -20.97
CA ASN A 179 -13.32 7.69 -21.09
C ASN A 179 -13.81 9.04 -21.66
N ALA A 180 -15.12 9.23 -21.81
CA ALA A 180 -15.70 10.39 -22.47
C ALA A 180 -15.73 11.59 -21.53
N ASP A 181 -15.32 12.74 -22.04
CA ASP A 181 -15.33 13.99 -21.29
C ASP A 181 -16.74 14.61 -21.21
N GLY A 182 -16.95 15.45 -20.20
CA GLY A 182 -18.25 16.09 -19.93
C GLY A 182 -19.34 15.15 -19.43
N ARG A 183 -19.03 13.86 -19.18
CA ARG A 183 -19.98 12.86 -18.66
C ARG A 183 -19.85 12.58 -17.17
N GLY A 184 -18.80 13.08 -16.53
CA GLY A 184 -18.52 12.85 -15.12
C GLY A 184 -17.05 13.05 -14.79
N GLN A 185 -16.70 12.61 -13.59
CA GLN A 185 -15.34 12.54 -13.09
C GLN A 185 -15.14 11.20 -12.41
N VAL A 186 -13.91 10.92 -12.00
CA VAL A 186 -13.61 9.80 -11.11
C VAL A 186 -13.03 10.35 -9.82
N GLN A 187 -13.50 9.87 -8.68
CA GLN A 187 -12.88 10.19 -7.40
C GLN A 187 -11.51 9.53 -7.34
N LEU A 188 -10.52 10.31 -6.92
CA LEU A 188 -9.11 9.95 -6.86
C LEU A 188 -8.64 9.94 -5.41
N GLY A 189 -7.61 9.16 -5.14
CA GLY A 189 -6.78 9.27 -3.94
C GLY A 189 -5.30 9.39 -4.29
N HIS A 190 -4.48 9.75 -3.29
CA HIS A 190 -3.06 10.01 -3.51
C HIS A 190 -2.17 8.85 -3.05
N SER A 191 -1.41 8.27 -3.98
CA SER A 191 -0.46 7.18 -3.68
C SER A 191 0.60 7.57 -2.67
N ASP A 192 0.98 8.84 -2.65
CA ASP A 192 2.01 9.38 -1.76
C ASP A 192 1.45 10.03 -0.49
N LYS A 193 0.11 10.12 -0.35
CA LYS A 193 -0.60 10.85 0.73
C LYS A 193 -0.14 12.30 0.87
N GLN A 194 0.25 12.93 -0.22
CA GLN A 194 0.73 14.31 -0.26
C GLN A 194 0.01 15.11 -1.35
N GLY A 195 -0.14 16.41 -1.12
CA GLY A 195 -0.74 17.33 -2.08
C GLY A 195 -2.08 17.89 -1.59
N GLY A 196 -2.28 19.19 -1.78
CA GLY A 196 -3.44 19.90 -1.25
C GLY A 196 -3.54 19.83 0.29
N ASN A 197 -4.73 20.13 0.81
CA ASN A 197 -5.03 20.06 2.26
C ASN A 197 -5.68 18.71 2.65
N ASN A 198 -5.63 17.70 1.78
CA ASN A 198 -6.24 16.38 1.99
C ASN A 198 -5.22 15.28 1.66
N SER A 199 -4.80 14.51 2.66
CA SER A 199 -3.79 13.45 2.54
C SER A 199 -4.39 12.04 2.40
N SER A 200 -5.66 11.96 1.98
CA SER A 200 -6.34 10.70 1.78
C SER A 200 -5.68 9.88 0.67
N TRP A 201 -5.49 8.59 0.93
CA TRP A 201 -4.95 7.68 -0.09
C TRP A 201 -6.03 7.22 -1.08
N ASN A 202 -7.32 7.33 -0.74
CA ASN A 202 -8.43 6.83 -1.55
C ASN A 202 -9.50 7.88 -1.90
N SER A 203 -9.48 9.08 -1.31
CA SER A 203 -10.57 10.06 -1.47
C SER A 203 -10.11 11.50 -1.29
N THR A 204 -9.26 11.98 -2.20
CA THR A 204 -8.73 13.35 -2.19
C THR A 204 -9.62 14.35 -2.93
N HIS A 205 -9.81 14.14 -4.24
CA HIS A 205 -10.60 15.00 -5.12
C HIS A 205 -11.10 14.24 -6.36
N GLY A 206 -12.05 14.83 -7.08
CA GLY A 206 -12.44 14.37 -8.41
C GLY A 206 -11.38 14.69 -9.47
N SER A 207 -11.34 13.92 -10.54
CA SER A 207 -10.56 14.23 -11.74
C SER A 207 -11.18 15.38 -12.54
N ARG A 208 -10.40 15.97 -13.46
CA ARG A 208 -10.94 16.95 -14.45
C ARG A 208 -11.91 16.33 -15.45
N GLY A 209 -11.94 15.01 -15.56
CA GLY A 209 -12.72 14.26 -16.53
C GLY A 209 -12.23 12.81 -16.62
N CYS A 210 -12.81 12.06 -17.54
CA CYS A 210 -12.61 10.61 -17.64
C CYS A 210 -11.56 10.20 -18.68
N SER A 211 -11.24 11.08 -19.63
CA SER A 211 -10.25 10.79 -20.67
C SER A 211 -8.82 10.74 -20.15
N GLN A 212 -7.94 10.01 -20.83
CA GLN A 212 -6.52 9.95 -20.47
C GLN A 212 -5.86 11.33 -20.36
N PRO A 213 -6.06 12.27 -21.31
CA PRO A 213 -5.52 13.62 -21.18
C PRO A 213 -6.02 14.37 -19.94
N ASN A 214 -7.28 14.18 -19.55
CA ASN A 214 -7.82 14.81 -18.34
C ASN A 214 -7.25 14.20 -17.06
N LEU A 215 -7.03 12.88 -17.00
CA LEU A 215 -6.33 12.26 -15.89
C LEU A 215 -4.89 12.78 -15.76
N VAL A 216 -4.16 12.87 -16.89
CA VAL A 216 -2.80 13.43 -16.93
C VAL A 216 -2.78 14.90 -16.49
N SER A 217 -3.73 15.70 -16.96
CA SER A 217 -3.85 17.10 -16.57
C SER A 217 -4.27 17.30 -15.10
N THR A 218 -4.80 16.27 -14.44
CA THR A 218 -5.15 16.31 -13.02
C THR A 218 -3.93 16.02 -12.15
N GLY A 219 -3.09 15.05 -12.55
CA GLY A 219 -1.98 14.54 -11.73
C GLY A 219 -1.90 13.01 -11.70
N GLY A 220 -2.62 12.33 -12.58
CA GLY A 220 -2.72 10.87 -12.63
C GLY A 220 -2.34 10.27 -13.98
N ALA A 221 -2.29 8.95 -14.01
CA ALA A 221 -2.07 8.20 -15.25
C ALA A 221 -3.16 7.14 -15.49
N GLY A 222 -4.28 7.21 -14.76
CA GLY A 222 -5.31 6.18 -14.76
C GLY A 222 -4.85 4.89 -14.10
N LEU A 223 -4.06 4.99 -13.03
CA LEU A 223 -3.53 3.84 -12.31
C LEU A 223 -4.58 3.24 -11.36
N LEU A 224 -4.41 1.97 -11.01
CA LEU A 224 -5.28 1.25 -10.08
C LEU A 224 -4.50 0.78 -8.84
N TYR A 225 -5.14 0.84 -7.68
CA TYR A 225 -4.77 0.01 -6.54
C TYR A 225 -5.29 -1.41 -6.74
N CYS A 226 -4.42 -2.40 -6.62
CA CYS A 226 -4.73 -3.82 -6.78
C CYS A 226 -4.46 -4.56 -5.46
N PHE A 227 -5.48 -5.26 -4.97
CA PHE A 227 -5.40 -6.05 -3.74
C PHE A 227 -5.64 -7.53 -4.05
N ALA A 228 -4.83 -8.40 -3.45
CA ALA A 228 -5.12 -9.82 -3.45
C ALA A 228 -6.26 -10.09 -2.48
N VAL A 229 -7.21 -10.91 -2.91
CA VAL A 229 -8.31 -11.40 -2.07
C VAL A 229 -7.80 -12.64 -1.34
N ASN A 230 -7.65 -12.52 -0.03
CA ASN A 230 -7.16 -13.56 0.87
C ASN A 230 -8.32 -14.21 1.62
#